data_AF-A0A6J0Z5A4-F1
#
_entry.id   AF-A0A6J0Z5A4-F1
#
_cell.length_a   1.000
_cell.length_b   1.000
_cell.length_c   1.000
_cell.angle_alpha   90.00
_cell.angle_beta   90.00
_cell.angle_gamma   90.00
#
_symmetry.space_group_name_H-M   'P 1'
#
loop_
_entity.id
_entity.type
_entity.pdbx_description
1 polymer ?
#
loop_
_entity_poly.entity_id
_entity_poly.type
_entity_poly.pdbx_seq_one_letter_code
_entity_poly.pdbx_strand_id
1 'polypeptide(L)'
;MEEPGQDPMDDVQEVMEIPKLEVTKQNLDSLNSDLEKDLQRRDEANQVLLKKIQEKEETIRSLERDIMLSVRQAREREELNHLISEREEALRDLELETAKLEKNKEILSRSVVEVQKEISKKSKNVGLDKEALKQMLAELKVKLQESTESCASQEEELVKIESDYQSVYQLCEDQAHYIKKYQQILRQMEKEKEMLLLEKEVCKAQNNSAQVVKRGSTLVETIQSNMAAGLCAFLPAVHKPRPPCGCPARGHEQRHLEEAEGCLTSLPHSRGGRSSTTLVWTDLGASHCTQVKRRAWLWTPSGEWARKEVGALTQSFCFDI
;
A
#
# COMPACT_ATOMS: atom_id res chain seq x y z
N MET A 1 -66.07 -30.80 70.68
CA MET A 1 -66.16 -30.58 69.22
C MET A 1 -66.81 -29.23 69.05
N GLU A 2 -66.01 -28.20 68.75
CA GLU A 2 -66.53 -26.91 68.31
C GLU A 2 -66.66 -26.99 66.80
N GLU A 3 -67.88 -26.81 66.30
CA GLU A 3 -68.19 -26.64 64.89
C GLU A 3 -67.85 -25.19 64.51
N PRO A 4 -67.00 -24.91 63.51
CA PRO A 4 -66.83 -23.56 63.02
C PRO A 4 -68.04 -23.21 62.14
N GLY A 5 -68.89 -22.31 62.63
CA GLY A 5 -69.95 -21.72 61.82
C GLY A 5 -69.34 -20.98 60.63
N GLN A 6 -69.66 -21.43 59.41
CA GLN A 6 -69.44 -20.66 58.19
C GLN A 6 -70.39 -19.46 58.20
N ASP A 7 -69.83 -18.26 58.06
CA ASP A 7 -70.58 -17.00 57.99
C ASP A 7 -71.34 -16.95 56.66
N PRO A 8 -72.69 -16.89 56.64
CA PRO A 8 -73.48 -16.94 55.40
C PRO A 8 -73.21 -15.79 54.42
N MET A 9 -72.51 -14.74 54.87
CA MET A 9 -72.19 -13.56 54.07
C MET A 9 -70.95 -13.74 53.18
N ASP A 10 -70.06 -14.69 53.51
CA ASP A 10 -68.85 -14.97 52.74
C ASP A 10 -69.19 -15.76 51.46
N ASP A 11 -70.13 -16.72 51.56
CA ASP A 11 -70.67 -17.49 50.43
C ASP A 11 -71.37 -16.61 49.38
N VAL A 12 -72.08 -15.55 49.81
CA VAL A 12 -72.78 -14.64 48.87
C VAL A 12 -71.80 -13.71 48.15
N GLN A 13 -70.70 -13.33 48.81
CA GLN A 13 -69.65 -12.53 48.23
C GLN A 13 -68.82 -13.33 47.22
N GLU A 14 -68.46 -14.57 47.54
CA GLU A 14 -67.79 -15.51 46.62
C GLU A 14 -68.64 -15.80 45.36
N VAL A 15 -69.96 -15.98 45.53
CA VAL A 15 -70.91 -16.19 44.43
C VAL A 15 -71.01 -14.97 43.48
N MET A 16 -70.80 -13.75 43.96
CA MET A 16 -70.79 -12.54 43.13
C MET A 16 -69.41 -12.21 42.52
N GLU A 17 -68.33 -12.71 43.12
CA GLU A 17 -66.95 -12.49 42.63
C GLU A 17 -66.58 -13.41 41.47
N ILE A 18 -67.05 -14.67 41.48
CA ILE A 18 -66.79 -15.64 40.41
C ILE A 18 -67.24 -15.13 39.02
N PRO A 19 -68.46 -14.58 38.83
CA PRO A 19 -68.89 -14.03 37.54
C PRO A 19 -68.06 -12.81 37.08
N LYS A 20 -67.59 -11.97 38.02
CA LYS A 20 -66.73 -10.81 37.70
C LYS A 20 -65.34 -11.26 37.25
N LEU A 21 -64.80 -12.30 37.90
CA LEU A 21 -63.55 -12.91 37.49
C LEU A 21 -63.67 -13.59 36.12
N GLU A 22 -64.80 -14.24 35.83
CA GLU A 22 -65.10 -14.84 34.53
C GLU A 22 -65.10 -13.79 33.40
N VAL A 23 -65.78 -12.66 33.61
CA VAL A 23 -65.79 -11.52 32.67
C VAL A 23 -64.39 -10.92 32.51
N THR A 24 -63.64 -10.78 33.62
CA THR A 24 -62.26 -10.27 33.57
C THR A 24 -61.34 -11.20 32.79
N LYS A 25 -61.48 -12.51 32.98
CA LYS A 25 -60.74 -13.53 32.22
C LYS A 25 -61.05 -13.45 30.73
N GLN A 26 -62.32 -13.38 30.35
CA GLN A 26 -62.72 -13.23 28.94
C GLN A 26 -62.14 -11.96 28.30
N ASN A 27 -62.10 -10.85 29.05
CA ASN A 27 -61.47 -9.60 28.58
C ASN A 27 -59.95 -9.77 28.40
N LEU A 28 -59.27 -10.44 29.32
CA LEU A 28 -57.84 -10.75 29.20
C LEU A 28 -57.55 -11.67 28.02
N ASP A 29 -58.38 -12.69 27.79
CA ASP A 29 -58.25 -13.61 26.66
C ASP A 29 -58.43 -12.87 25.31
N SER A 30 -59.39 -11.95 25.23
CA SER A 30 -59.57 -11.08 24.05
C SER A 30 -58.35 -10.19 23.81
N LEU A 31 -57.84 -9.53 24.87
CA LEU A 31 -56.68 -8.65 24.76
C LEU A 31 -55.42 -9.42 24.34
N ASN A 32 -55.21 -10.62 24.89
CA ASN A 32 -54.11 -11.49 24.52
C ASN A 32 -54.20 -11.91 23.04
N SER A 33 -55.40 -12.26 22.56
CA SER A 33 -55.61 -12.59 21.14
C SER A 33 -55.28 -11.42 20.22
N ASP A 34 -55.65 -10.20 20.60
CA ASP A 34 -55.38 -9.01 19.79
C ASP A 34 -53.88 -8.66 19.78
N LEU A 35 -53.20 -8.80 20.93
CA LEU A 35 -51.74 -8.65 21.01
C LEU A 35 -51.00 -9.67 20.15
N GLU A 36 -51.43 -10.93 20.15
CA GLU A 36 -50.83 -11.98 19.31
C GLU A 36 -50.98 -11.66 17.82
N LYS A 37 -52.17 -11.18 17.40
CA LYS A 37 -52.39 -10.72 16.02
C LYS A 37 -51.53 -9.51 15.65
N ASP A 38 -51.35 -8.55 16.57
CA ASP A 38 -50.50 -7.38 16.33
C ASP A 38 -49.03 -7.76 16.21
N LEU A 39 -48.55 -8.69 17.05
CA LEU A 39 -47.20 -9.26 16.95
C LEU A 39 -46.99 -9.97 15.61
N GLN A 40 -47.93 -10.83 15.21
CA GLN A 40 -47.87 -11.51 13.92
C GLN A 40 -47.85 -10.52 12.75
N ARG A 41 -48.73 -9.50 12.76
CA ARG A 41 -48.75 -8.46 11.73
C ARG A 41 -47.43 -7.70 11.64
N ARG A 42 -46.82 -7.40 12.80
CA ARG A 42 -45.51 -6.75 12.86
C ARG A 42 -44.41 -7.65 12.31
N ASP A 43 -44.44 -8.94 12.62
CA ASP A 43 -43.45 -9.91 12.11
C ASP A 43 -43.56 -10.08 10.59
N GLU A 44 -44.77 -10.15 10.04
CA GLU A 44 -45.01 -10.19 8.59
C GLU A 44 -44.48 -8.91 7.91
N ALA A 45 -44.75 -7.73 8.47
CA ALA A 45 -44.23 -6.47 7.96
C ALA A 45 -42.69 -6.41 8.00
N ASN A 46 -42.08 -6.90 9.08
CA ASN A 46 -40.63 -6.99 9.21
C ASN A 46 -40.02 -7.95 8.18
N GLN A 47 -40.64 -9.11 7.92
CA GLN A 47 -40.17 -10.03 6.88
C GLN A 47 -40.20 -9.41 5.48
N VAL A 48 -41.24 -8.64 5.16
CA VAL A 48 -41.32 -7.91 3.88
C VAL A 48 -40.21 -6.86 3.77
N LEU A 49 -39.92 -6.14 4.86
CA LEU A 49 -38.83 -5.17 4.88
C LEU A 49 -37.47 -5.83 4.72
N LEU A 50 -37.23 -6.98 5.36
CA LEU A 50 -35.99 -7.74 5.23
C LEU A 50 -35.74 -8.18 3.79
N LYS A 51 -36.77 -8.67 3.08
CA LYS A 51 -36.64 -9.00 1.65
C LYS A 51 -36.27 -7.79 0.81
N LYS A 52 -36.91 -6.64 1.03
CA LYS A 52 -36.60 -5.38 0.34
C LYS A 52 -35.18 -4.89 0.63
N ILE A 53 -34.68 -5.09 1.85
CA ILE A 53 -33.30 -4.75 2.22
C ILE A 53 -32.34 -5.64 1.41
N GLN A 54 -32.56 -6.95 1.37
CA GLN A 54 -31.73 -7.89 0.62
C GLN A 54 -31.68 -7.58 -0.88
N GLU A 55 -32.84 -7.31 -1.50
CA GLU A 55 -32.91 -6.92 -2.92
C GLU A 55 -32.12 -5.63 -3.22
N LYS A 56 -32.19 -4.65 -2.32
CA LYS A 56 -31.42 -3.41 -2.43
C LYS A 56 -29.92 -3.65 -2.24
N GLU A 57 -29.53 -4.49 -1.29
CA GLU A 57 -28.13 -4.87 -1.07
C GLU A 57 -27.53 -5.62 -2.27
N GLU A 58 -28.31 -6.46 -2.95
CA GLU A 58 -27.91 -7.09 -4.22
C GLU A 58 -27.70 -6.06 -5.33
N THR A 59 -28.62 -5.11 -5.45
CA THR A 59 -28.54 -4.03 -6.43
C THR A 59 -27.33 -3.12 -6.18
N ILE A 60 -27.06 -2.78 -4.91
CA ILE A 60 -25.88 -2.00 -4.53
C ILE A 60 -24.61 -2.77 -4.92
N ARG A 61 -24.51 -4.06 -4.56
CA ARG A 61 -23.37 -4.89 -4.91
C ARG A 61 -23.15 -5.03 -6.43
N SER A 62 -24.21 -5.02 -7.25
CA SER A 62 -24.04 -5.00 -8.70
C SER A 62 -23.51 -3.66 -9.20
N LEU A 63 -24.08 -2.55 -8.72
CA LEU A 63 -23.65 -1.21 -9.11
C LEU A 63 -22.20 -0.93 -8.68
N GLU A 64 -21.77 -1.39 -7.50
CA GLU A 64 -20.39 -1.28 -7.04
C GLU A 64 -19.41 -1.99 -7.98
N ARG A 65 -19.78 -3.19 -8.47
CA ARG A 65 -18.98 -3.92 -9.46
C ARG A 65 -18.90 -3.17 -10.79
N ASP A 66 -20.03 -2.63 -11.26
CA ASP A 66 -20.09 -1.89 -12.52
C ASP A 66 -19.27 -0.59 -12.46
N ILE A 67 -19.35 0.14 -11.33
CA ILE A 67 -18.53 1.34 -11.09
C ILE A 67 -17.04 0.97 -11.10
N MET A 68 -16.64 -0.10 -10.42
CA MET A 68 -15.24 -0.55 -10.40
C MET A 68 -14.72 -0.87 -11.82
N LEU A 69 -15.52 -1.56 -12.64
CA LEU A 69 -15.19 -1.84 -14.03
C LEU A 69 -15.09 -0.56 -14.87
N SER A 70 -16.05 0.36 -14.71
CA SER A 70 -16.05 1.63 -15.44
C SER A 70 -14.85 2.50 -15.09
N VAL A 71 -14.45 2.56 -13.80
CA VAL A 71 -13.27 3.31 -13.35
C VAL A 71 -12.00 2.74 -13.96
N ARG A 72 -11.88 1.41 -13.99
CA ARG A 72 -10.74 0.73 -14.63
C ARG A 72 -10.66 1.06 -16.12
N GLN A 73 -11.77 0.95 -16.85
CA GLN A 73 -11.82 1.26 -18.28
C GLN A 73 -11.52 2.73 -18.57
N ALA A 74 -11.97 3.66 -17.71
CA ALA A 74 -11.67 5.08 -17.85
C ALA A 74 -10.16 5.34 -17.72
N ARG A 75 -9.50 4.69 -16.76
CA ARG A 75 -8.05 4.77 -16.57
C ARG A 75 -7.27 4.21 -17.76
N GLU A 76 -7.66 3.03 -18.26
CA GLU A 76 -7.05 2.43 -19.46
C GLU A 76 -7.21 3.33 -20.70
N ARG A 77 -8.37 3.98 -20.85
CA ARG A 77 -8.62 4.96 -21.92
C ARG A 77 -7.74 6.19 -21.79
N GLU A 78 -7.53 6.71 -20.59
CA GLU A 78 -6.67 7.87 -20.34
C GLU A 78 -5.20 7.57 -20.65
N GLU A 79 -4.70 6.39 -20.24
CA GLU A 79 -3.37 5.91 -20.58
C GLU A 79 -3.17 5.79 -22.10
N LEU A 80 -4.16 5.24 -22.81
CA LEU A 80 -4.13 5.15 -24.27
C LEU A 80 -4.14 6.54 -24.93
N ASN A 81 -4.95 7.48 -24.44
CA ASN A 81 -4.99 8.84 -24.98
C ASN A 81 -3.64 9.56 -24.81
N HIS A 82 -2.99 9.38 -23.65
CA HIS A 82 -1.67 9.94 -23.42
C HIS A 82 -0.64 9.37 -24.41
N LEU A 83 -0.61 8.05 -24.60
CA LEU A 83 0.26 7.40 -25.56
C LEU A 83 0.01 7.87 -27.01
N ILE A 84 -1.27 8.05 -27.39
CA ILE A 84 -1.63 8.58 -28.71
C ILE A 84 -1.04 9.99 -28.89
N SER A 85 -1.19 10.88 -27.90
CA SER A 85 -0.64 12.24 -27.96
C SER A 85 0.89 12.24 -28.12
N GLU A 86 1.61 11.39 -27.38
CA GLU A 86 3.06 11.24 -27.52
C GLU A 86 3.46 10.74 -28.92
N ARG A 87 2.72 9.77 -29.47
CA ARG A 87 2.97 9.23 -30.81
C ARG A 87 2.67 10.25 -31.91
N GLU A 88 1.62 11.04 -31.75
CA GLU A 88 1.29 12.13 -32.67
C GLU A 88 2.36 13.23 -32.65
N GLU A 89 2.94 13.54 -31.50
CA GLU A 89 4.06 14.48 -31.40
C GLU A 89 5.31 13.95 -32.11
N ALA A 90 5.70 12.72 -31.82
CA ALA A 90 6.83 12.08 -32.50
C ALA A 90 6.62 12.00 -34.02
N LEU A 91 5.38 11.79 -34.48
CA LEU A 91 5.06 11.79 -35.90
C LEU A 91 5.26 13.18 -36.53
N ARG A 92 4.81 14.25 -35.87
CA ARG A 92 5.02 15.63 -36.34
C ARG A 92 6.50 15.97 -36.45
N ASP A 93 7.32 15.52 -35.51
CA ASP A 93 8.77 15.74 -35.54
C ASP A 93 9.42 15.00 -36.73
N LEU A 94 9.02 13.74 -36.96
CA LEU A 94 9.49 12.96 -38.11
C LEU A 94 9.07 13.59 -39.45
N GLU A 95 7.85 14.12 -39.56
CA GLU A 95 7.39 14.85 -40.74
C GLU A 95 8.24 16.10 -41.00
N LEU A 96 8.59 16.84 -39.94
CA LEU A 96 9.45 18.03 -40.04
C LEU A 96 10.88 17.66 -40.51
N GLU A 97 11.48 16.63 -39.92
CA GLU A 97 12.82 16.17 -40.32
C GLU A 97 12.82 15.61 -41.74
N THR A 98 11.78 14.89 -42.13
CA THR A 98 11.61 14.40 -43.51
C THR A 98 11.54 15.57 -44.49
N ALA A 99 10.79 16.63 -44.18
CA ALA A 99 10.72 17.84 -45.01
C ALA A 99 12.07 18.59 -45.10
N LYS A 100 12.86 18.62 -44.02
CA LYS A 100 14.22 19.19 -44.03
C LYS A 100 15.16 18.36 -44.91
N LEU A 101 15.12 17.03 -44.79
CA LEU A 101 15.95 16.13 -45.59
C LEU A 101 15.62 16.23 -47.08
N GLU A 102 14.34 16.35 -47.46
CA GLU A 102 13.95 16.53 -48.86
C GLU A 102 14.53 17.84 -49.44
N LYS A 103 14.46 18.94 -48.69
CA LYS A 103 15.09 20.21 -49.09
C LYS A 103 16.61 20.09 -49.25
N ASN A 104 17.27 19.42 -48.31
CA ASN A 104 18.72 19.20 -48.38
C ASN A 104 19.11 18.34 -49.58
N LYS A 105 18.33 17.30 -49.89
CA LYS A 105 18.50 16.45 -51.07
C LYS A 105 18.34 17.24 -52.37
N GLU A 106 17.38 18.15 -52.45
CA GLU A 106 17.20 19.05 -53.61
C GLU A 106 18.39 20.01 -53.78
N ILE A 107 18.89 20.59 -52.68
CA ILE A 107 20.08 21.47 -52.70
C ILE A 107 21.31 20.68 -53.16
N LEU A 108 21.55 19.50 -52.58
CA LEU A 108 22.69 18.65 -52.91
C LEU A 108 22.63 18.20 -54.38
N SER A 109 21.44 17.81 -54.86
CA SER A 109 21.23 17.42 -56.25
C SER A 109 21.58 18.56 -57.22
N ARG A 110 21.22 19.81 -56.91
CA ARG A 110 21.63 20.99 -57.70
C ARG A 110 23.15 21.20 -57.66
N SER A 111 23.77 21.11 -56.49
CA SER A 111 25.21 21.26 -56.30
C SER A 111 26.01 20.21 -57.08
N VAL A 112 25.58 18.94 -57.05
CA VAL A 112 26.21 17.85 -57.80
C VAL A 112 26.19 18.12 -59.31
N VAL A 113 25.04 18.57 -59.85
CA VAL A 113 24.93 18.91 -61.28
C VAL A 113 25.85 20.08 -61.66
N GLU A 114 25.96 21.09 -60.81
CA GLU A 114 26.83 22.25 -61.03
C GLU A 114 28.32 21.85 -61.00
N VAL A 115 28.75 21.09 -59.98
CA VAL A 115 30.11 20.57 -59.88
C VAL A 115 30.44 19.68 -61.08
N GLN A 116 29.52 18.81 -61.51
CA GLN A 116 29.72 17.96 -62.67
C GLN A 116 29.89 18.78 -63.98
N LYS A 117 29.15 19.88 -64.12
CA LYS A 117 29.30 20.84 -65.23
C LYS A 117 30.66 21.54 -65.20
N GLU A 118 31.11 22.00 -64.03
CA GLU A 118 32.42 22.63 -63.87
C GLU A 118 33.58 21.66 -64.12
N ILE A 119 33.48 20.41 -63.64
CA ILE A 119 34.46 19.35 -63.95
C ILE A 119 34.50 19.09 -65.45
N SER A 120 33.34 18.98 -66.13
CA SER A 120 33.27 18.78 -67.59
C SER A 120 33.88 19.94 -68.40
N LYS A 121 33.77 21.19 -67.90
CA LYS A 121 34.45 22.35 -68.50
C LYS A 121 35.96 22.31 -68.26
N LYS A 122 36.40 22.06 -67.03
CA LYS A 122 37.81 22.07 -66.65
C LYS A 122 38.59 20.91 -67.27
N SER A 123 37.98 19.73 -67.40
CA SER A 123 38.62 18.56 -68.02
C SER A 123 38.87 18.74 -69.53
N LYS A 124 38.21 19.70 -70.18
CA LYS A 124 38.53 20.11 -71.57
C LYS A 124 39.74 21.05 -71.67
N ASN A 125 40.19 21.64 -70.56
CA ASN A 125 41.16 22.75 -70.55
C ASN A 125 42.46 22.46 -69.77
N VAL A 126 42.67 21.23 -69.32
CA VAL A 126 43.77 20.88 -68.40
C VAL A 126 44.87 20.12 -69.14
N GLY A 127 45.72 20.90 -69.81
CA GLY A 127 47.12 20.52 -70.05
C GLY A 127 47.94 20.98 -68.84
N LEU A 128 47.88 20.23 -67.74
CA LEU A 128 48.67 20.52 -66.53
C LEU A 128 50.05 19.87 -66.64
N ASP A 129 51.07 20.66 -66.29
CA ASP A 129 52.47 20.24 -66.26
C ASP A 129 52.69 19.05 -65.31
N LYS A 130 53.36 18.03 -65.83
CA LYS A 130 53.52 16.69 -65.24
C LYS A 130 54.31 16.73 -63.94
N GLU A 131 55.18 17.71 -63.76
CA GLU A 131 56.07 17.82 -62.60
C GLU A 131 55.35 18.39 -61.37
N ALA A 132 54.49 19.41 -61.54
CA ALA A 132 53.65 19.94 -60.47
C ALA A 132 52.65 18.89 -59.95
N LEU A 133 52.12 18.04 -60.84
CA LEU A 133 51.25 16.92 -60.47
C LEU A 133 51.97 15.87 -59.61
N LYS A 134 53.24 15.56 -59.90
CA LYS A 134 54.03 14.62 -59.08
C LYS A 134 54.29 15.17 -57.67
N GLN A 135 54.59 16.46 -57.56
CA GLN A 135 54.85 17.08 -56.26
C GLN A 135 53.59 17.10 -55.38
N MET A 136 52.44 17.51 -55.93
CA MET A 136 51.16 17.44 -55.21
C MET A 136 50.78 16.02 -54.82
N LEU A 137 51.06 15.03 -55.68
CA LEU A 137 50.81 13.62 -55.38
C LEU A 137 51.67 13.13 -54.21
N ALA A 138 52.93 13.54 -54.14
CA ALA A 138 53.82 13.20 -53.03
C ALA A 138 53.36 13.83 -51.70
N GLU A 139 53.00 15.12 -51.70
CA GLU A 139 52.47 15.79 -50.50
C GLU A 139 51.16 15.18 -50.02
N LEU A 140 50.25 14.83 -50.93
CA LEU A 140 48.98 14.17 -50.58
C LEU A 140 49.20 12.77 -50.00
N LYS A 141 50.21 12.02 -50.49
CA LYS A 141 50.56 10.72 -49.92
C LYS A 141 51.08 10.83 -48.49
N VAL A 142 51.93 11.81 -48.21
CA VAL A 142 52.45 12.04 -46.84
C VAL A 142 51.31 12.43 -45.91
N LYS A 143 50.46 13.39 -46.29
CA LYS A 143 49.29 13.80 -45.48
C LYS A 143 48.30 12.66 -45.25
N LEU A 144 48.09 11.81 -46.26
CA LEU A 144 47.25 10.63 -46.14
C LEU A 144 47.83 9.65 -45.11
N GLN A 145 49.14 9.41 -45.15
CA GLN A 145 49.82 8.53 -44.20
C GLN A 145 49.71 9.09 -42.77
N GLU A 146 50.04 10.37 -42.57
CA GLU A 146 49.91 11.05 -41.27
C GLU A 146 48.48 10.98 -40.71
N SER A 147 47.47 11.21 -41.56
CA SER A 147 46.06 11.09 -41.17
C SER A 147 45.67 9.64 -40.83
N THR A 148 46.26 8.66 -41.49
CA THR A 148 45.97 7.24 -41.24
C THR A 148 46.56 6.80 -39.90
N GLU A 149 47.79 7.22 -39.59
CA GLU A 149 48.44 6.96 -38.30
C GLU A 149 47.71 7.65 -37.15
N SER A 150 47.27 8.90 -37.35
CA SER A 150 46.44 9.61 -36.36
C SER A 150 45.07 8.94 -36.16
N CYS A 151 44.46 8.40 -37.22
CA CYS A 151 43.19 7.68 -37.13
C CYS A 151 43.35 6.38 -36.33
N ALA A 152 44.42 5.61 -36.59
CA ALA A 152 44.71 4.38 -35.86
C ALA A 152 44.95 4.66 -34.36
N SER A 153 45.68 5.73 -34.03
CA SER A 153 45.89 6.14 -32.63
C SER A 153 44.58 6.53 -31.94
N GLN A 154 43.66 7.21 -32.63
CA GLN A 154 42.35 7.57 -32.08
C GLN A 154 41.45 6.34 -31.87
N GLU A 155 41.50 5.39 -32.79
CA GLU A 155 40.72 4.14 -32.69
C GLU A 155 41.15 3.31 -31.46
N GLU A 156 42.45 3.25 -31.16
CA GLU A 156 42.96 2.60 -29.94
C GLU A 156 42.47 3.28 -28.65
N GLU A 157 42.46 4.62 -28.61
CA GLU A 157 41.91 5.37 -27.47
C GLU A 157 40.40 5.13 -27.29
N LEU A 158 39.65 5.04 -28.38
CA LEU A 158 38.21 4.75 -28.33
C LEU A 158 37.93 3.36 -27.77
N VAL A 159 38.69 2.33 -28.17
CA VAL A 159 38.56 0.97 -27.62
C VAL A 159 38.81 0.96 -26.11
N LYS A 160 39.79 1.73 -25.62
CA LYS A 160 40.05 1.85 -24.19
C LYS A 160 38.88 2.53 -23.45
N ILE A 161 38.36 3.63 -24.00
CA ILE A 161 37.21 4.34 -23.41
C ILE A 161 35.97 3.45 -23.37
N GLU A 162 35.72 2.67 -24.42
CA GLU A 162 34.60 1.72 -24.49
C GLU A 162 34.74 0.64 -23.39
N SER A 163 35.93 0.07 -23.24
CA SER A 163 36.24 -0.89 -22.17
C SER A 163 36.02 -0.29 -20.77
N ASP A 164 36.51 0.93 -20.53
CA ASP A 164 36.34 1.63 -19.25
C ASP A 164 34.86 1.92 -18.96
N TYR A 165 34.11 2.37 -19.98
CA TYR A 165 32.67 2.61 -19.87
C TYR A 165 31.90 1.33 -19.54
N GLN A 166 32.20 0.22 -20.22
CA GLN A 166 31.56 -1.06 -19.97
C GLN A 166 31.84 -1.59 -18.56
N SER A 167 33.06 -1.40 -18.05
CA SER A 167 33.41 -1.71 -16.67
C SER A 167 32.60 -0.90 -15.66
N VAL A 168 32.49 0.42 -15.87
CA VAL A 168 31.69 1.32 -15.01
C VAL A 168 30.20 0.94 -15.07
N TYR A 169 29.68 0.63 -16.25
CA TYR A 169 28.30 0.21 -16.43
C TYR A 169 27.99 -1.06 -15.60
N GLN A 170 28.86 -2.07 -15.64
CA GLN A 170 28.67 -3.29 -14.85
C GLN A 170 28.70 -3.03 -13.35
N LEU A 171 29.58 -2.16 -12.87
CA LEU A 171 29.62 -1.74 -11.46
C LEU A 171 28.31 -1.04 -11.04
N CYS A 172 27.73 -0.22 -11.93
CA CYS A 172 26.45 0.42 -11.67
C CYS A 172 25.30 -0.61 -11.57
N GLU A 173 25.29 -1.64 -12.43
CA GLU A 173 24.30 -2.72 -12.34
C GLU A 173 24.40 -3.48 -11.01
N ASP A 174 25.62 -3.84 -10.61
CA ASP A 174 25.87 -4.53 -9.34
C ASP A 174 25.42 -3.68 -8.16
N GLN A 175 25.77 -2.38 -8.17
CA GLN A 175 25.37 -1.45 -7.12
C GLN A 175 23.84 -1.32 -7.03
N ALA A 176 23.15 -1.23 -8.16
CA ALA A 176 21.69 -1.20 -8.22
C ALA A 176 21.07 -2.50 -7.65
N HIS A 177 21.67 -3.66 -7.96
CA HIS A 177 21.25 -4.94 -7.40
C HIS A 177 21.37 -4.97 -5.88
N TYR A 178 22.51 -4.52 -5.32
CA TYR A 178 22.71 -4.47 -3.88
C TYR A 178 21.76 -3.49 -3.18
N ILE A 179 21.55 -2.29 -3.75
CA ILE A 179 20.58 -1.32 -3.22
C ILE A 179 19.18 -1.96 -3.13
N LYS A 180 18.75 -2.66 -4.19
CA LYS A 180 17.46 -3.35 -4.20
C LYS A 180 17.36 -4.42 -3.11
N LYS A 181 18.43 -5.20 -2.89
CA LYS A 181 18.50 -6.18 -1.80
C LYS A 181 18.40 -5.52 -0.42
N TYR A 182 19.15 -4.45 -0.17
CA TYR A 182 19.09 -3.73 1.11
C TYR A 182 17.70 -3.14 1.37
N GLN A 183 17.06 -2.55 0.37
CA GLN A 183 15.69 -2.04 0.49
C GLN A 183 14.67 -3.16 0.79
N GLN A 184 14.86 -4.36 0.26
CA GLN A 184 14.00 -5.50 0.58
C GLN A 184 14.18 -5.96 2.03
N ILE A 185 15.43 -6.06 2.51
CA ILE A 185 15.74 -6.43 3.89
C ILE A 185 15.17 -5.40 4.88
N LEU A 186 15.34 -4.10 4.59
CA LEU A 186 14.78 -3.03 5.42
C LEU A 186 13.26 -3.14 5.56
N ARG A 187 12.54 -3.34 4.45
CA ARG A 187 11.08 -3.55 4.47
C ARG A 187 10.67 -4.79 5.25
N GLN A 188 11.48 -5.86 5.20
CA GLN A 188 11.19 -7.07 5.96
C GLN A 188 11.35 -6.85 7.47
N MET A 189 12.44 -6.18 7.89
CA MET A 189 12.65 -5.85 9.30
C MET A 189 11.58 -4.91 9.85
N GLU A 190 11.09 -3.96 9.06
CA GLU A 190 9.97 -3.08 9.46
C GLU A 190 8.70 -3.90 9.73
N LYS A 191 8.34 -4.82 8.82
CA LYS A 191 7.19 -5.72 9.01
C LYS A 191 7.34 -6.62 10.24
N GLU A 192 8.53 -7.18 10.47
CA GLU A 192 8.80 -8.00 11.65
C GLU A 192 8.66 -7.18 12.94
N LYS A 193 9.14 -5.94 12.95
CA LYS A 193 8.98 -5.04 14.09
C LYS A 193 7.52 -4.67 14.35
N GLU A 194 6.74 -4.40 13.31
CA GLU A 194 5.29 -4.15 13.42
C GLU A 194 4.56 -5.39 13.95
N MET A 195 4.86 -6.58 13.43
CA MET A 195 4.30 -7.85 13.89
C MET A 195 4.60 -8.10 15.37
N LEU A 196 5.83 -7.88 15.82
CA LEU A 196 6.23 -8.01 17.22
C LEU A 196 5.50 -7.02 18.14
N LEU A 197 5.18 -5.81 17.67
CA LEU A 197 4.38 -4.84 18.42
C LEU A 197 2.93 -5.29 18.53
N LEU A 198 2.33 -5.74 17.43
CA LEU A 198 0.97 -6.28 17.40
C LEU A 198 0.83 -7.50 18.30
N GLU A 199 1.78 -8.44 18.25
CA GLU A 199 1.79 -9.62 19.11
C GLU A 199 1.82 -9.25 20.60
N LYS A 200 2.65 -8.26 20.98
CA LYS A 200 2.67 -7.72 22.36
C LYS A 200 1.33 -7.12 22.76
N GLU A 201 0.64 -6.41 21.87
CA GLU A 201 -0.69 -5.85 22.14
C GLU A 201 -1.76 -6.92 22.27
N VAL A 202 -1.73 -7.96 21.42
CA VAL A 202 -2.61 -9.12 21.49
C VAL A 202 -2.42 -9.86 22.82
N CYS A 203 -1.17 -10.14 23.21
CA CYS A 203 -0.86 -10.77 24.50
C CYS A 203 -1.36 -9.94 25.69
N LYS A 204 -1.21 -8.61 25.65
CA LYS A 204 -1.76 -7.72 26.68
C LYS A 204 -3.29 -7.79 26.72
N ALA A 205 -3.97 -7.74 25.57
CA ALA A 205 -5.42 -7.81 25.49
C ALA A 205 -5.97 -9.16 25.99
N GLN A 206 -5.30 -10.26 25.65
CA GLN A 206 -5.64 -11.61 26.14
C GLN A 206 -5.47 -11.73 27.66
N ASN A 207 -4.38 -11.20 28.23
CA ASN A 207 -4.18 -11.20 29.69
C ASN A 207 -5.24 -10.38 30.42
N ASN A 208 -5.58 -9.20 29.89
CA ASN A 208 -6.66 -8.36 30.43
C ASN A 208 -8.01 -9.09 30.34
N SER A 209 -8.30 -9.74 29.22
CA SER A 209 -9.51 -10.56 29.04
C SER A 209 -9.57 -11.71 30.05
N ALA A 210 -8.49 -12.47 30.22
CA ALA A 210 -8.42 -13.55 31.21
C ALA A 210 -8.65 -13.05 32.64
N GLN A 211 -8.13 -11.87 32.98
CA GLN A 211 -8.38 -11.24 34.29
C GLN A 211 -9.84 -10.83 34.47
N VAL A 212 -10.47 -10.25 33.44
CA VAL A 212 -11.90 -9.89 33.46
C VAL A 212 -12.78 -11.13 33.59
N VAL A 213 -12.49 -12.19 32.84
CA VAL A 213 -13.21 -13.48 32.92
C VAL A 213 -13.09 -14.07 34.33
N LYS A 214 -11.88 -14.08 34.92
CA LYS A 214 -11.69 -14.55 36.30
C LYS A 214 -12.50 -13.75 37.31
N ARG A 215 -12.47 -12.41 37.24
CA ARG A 215 -13.27 -11.54 38.11
C ARG A 215 -14.77 -11.74 37.93
N GLY A 216 -15.22 -11.92 36.68
CA GLY A 216 -16.59 -12.25 36.36
C GLY A 216 -17.03 -13.57 36.99
N SER A 217 -16.21 -14.63 36.88
CA SER A 217 -16.48 -15.94 37.50
C SER A 217 -16.61 -15.82 39.03
N THR A 218 -15.66 -15.16 39.69
CA THR A 218 -15.72 -14.96 41.15
C THR A 218 -16.97 -14.19 41.58
N LEU A 219 -17.38 -13.18 40.81
CA LEU A 219 -18.60 -12.42 41.09
C LEU A 219 -19.84 -13.29 40.94
N VAL A 220 -19.93 -14.08 39.87
CA VAL A 220 -21.04 -15.02 39.64
C VAL A 220 -21.12 -16.06 40.74
N GLU A 221 -20.00 -16.67 41.13
CA GLU A 221 -19.92 -17.64 42.23
C GLU A 221 -20.36 -17.02 43.57
N THR A 222 -19.97 -15.77 43.82
CA THR A 222 -20.37 -15.03 45.04
C THR A 222 -21.88 -14.76 45.05
N ILE A 223 -22.45 -14.32 43.91
CA ILE A 223 -23.90 -14.08 43.79
C ILE A 223 -24.67 -15.39 43.96
N GLN A 224 -24.23 -16.48 43.32
CA GLN A 224 -24.85 -17.80 43.48
C GLN A 224 -24.79 -18.28 44.93
N SER A 225 -23.64 -18.13 45.60
CA SER A 225 -23.48 -18.49 47.01
C SER A 225 -24.38 -17.67 47.93
N ASN A 226 -24.52 -16.37 47.68
CA ASN A 226 -25.41 -15.49 48.44
C ASN A 226 -26.89 -15.84 48.24
N MET A 227 -27.30 -16.21 47.02
CA MET A 227 -28.65 -16.70 46.75
C MET A 227 -28.92 -18.04 47.46
N ALA A 228 -27.96 -18.96 47.45
CA ALA A 228 -28.07 -20.25 48.16
C ALA A 228 -28.13 -20.07 49.69
N ALA A 229 -27.34 -19.14 50.25
CA ALA A 229 -27.40 -18.79 51.67
C ALA A 229 -28.72 -18.10 52.06
N GLY A 230 -29.26 -17.25 51.20
CA GLY A 230 -30.59 -16.64 51.36
C GLY A 230 -31.72 -17.67 51.33
N LEU A 231 -31.61 -18.70 50.51
CA LEU A 231 -32.53 -19.85 50.49
C LEU A 231 -32.42 -20.70 51.77
N CYS A 232 -31.23 -20.85 52.35
CA CYS A 232 -31.05 -21.53 53.65
C CYS A 232 -31.64 -20.76 54.85
N ALA A 233 -31.89 -19.45 54.73
CA ALA A 233 -32.48 -18.64 55.80
C ALA A 233 -34.01 -18.79 55.93
N PHE A 234 -34.67 -19.50 55.00
CA PHE A 234 -36.13 -19.70 54.99
C PHE A 234 -36.60 -21.08 55.45
N LEU A 235 -35.70 -21.95 55.93
CA LEU A 235 -36.07 -23.25 56.51
C LEU A 235 -36.02 -23.17 58.05
N PRO A 236 -37.12 -23.51 58.77
CA PRO A 236 -37.09 -23.59 60.22
C PRO A 236 -36.23 -24.77 60.69
N ALA A 237 -35.39 -24.50 61.68
CA ALA A 237 -34.49 -25.47 62.30
C ALA A 237 -35.24 -26.66 62.90
N VAL A 238 -34.85 -27.88 62.50
CA VAL A 238 -35.14 -29.11 63.26
C VAL A 238 -33.82 -29.87 63.48
N HIS A 239 -33.42 -29.88 64.76
CA HIS A 239 -32.53 -30.81 65.48
C HIS A 239 -31.09 -31.08 64.97
N LYS A 240 -30.13 -30.71 65.85
CA LYS A 240 -28.73 -31.17 65.89
C LYS A 240 -28.63 -32.66 66.26
N PRO A 241 -27.53 -33.34 65.90
CA PRO A 241 -26.55 -33.67 66.95
C PRO A 241 -25.07 -33.45 66.57
N ARG A 242 -24.24 -33.46 67.63
CA ARG A 242 -22.79 -33.19 67.75
C ARG A 242 -21.85 -33.95 66.78
N PRO A 243 -20.61 -33.43 66.56
CA PRO A 243 -19.56 -34.14 65.83
C PRO A 243 -18.69 -35.01 66.75
N PRO A 244 -18.04 -36.06 66.21
CA PRO A 244 -16.77 -36.54 66.73
C PRO A 244 -15.60 -36.10 65.83
N CYS A 245 -14.52 -35.79 66.52
CA CYS A 245 -13.15 -35.55 66.09
C CYS A 245 -12.55 -36.63 65.17
N GLY A 246 -11.66 -36.20 64.25
CA GLY A 246 -10.68 -37.08 63.60
C GLY A 246 -10.25 -36.63 62.20
N CYS A 247 -9.07 -36.00 62.09
CA CYS A 247 -8.27 -35.83 60.86
C CYS A 247 -7.06 -36.77 60.93
N PRO A 248 -6.22 -36.92 59.87
CA PRO A 248 -6.47 -36.87 58.42
C PRO A 248 -5.74 -38.02 57.66
N ALA A 249 -6.12 -38.35 56.40
CA ALA A 249 -5.18 -38.94 55.45
C ALA A 249 -5.63 -38.91 53.97
N ARG A 250 -4.67 -38.46 53.14
CA ARG A 250 -4.33 -38.83 51.74
C ARG A 250 -5.16 -38.30 50.55
N GLY A 251 -4.45 -37.57 49.68
CA GLY A 251 -4.22 -38.06 48.31
C GLY A 251 -4.02 -37.00 47.21
N HIS A 252 -2.90 -37.15 46.49
CA HIS A 252 -2.49 -36.60 45.18
C HIS A 252 -2.09 -35.10 45.09
N GLU A 253 -0.80 -34.75 45.04
CA GLU A 253 0.22 -34.99 44.00
C GLU A 253 0.10 -33.99 42.84
N GLN A 254 0.71 -32.82 43.04
CA GLN A 254 0.87 -31.79 42.01
C GLN A 254 2.32 -31.79 41.58
N ARG A 255 2.54 -32.34 40.39
CA ARG A 255 3.83 -32.39 39.72
C ARG A 255 4.14 -31.02 39.12
N HIS A 256 5.37 -30.58 39.36
CA HIS A 256 6.05 -29.50 38.67
C HIS A 256 6.05 -29.71 37.15
N LEU A 257 5.91 -28.62 36.40
CA LEU A 257 6.66 -28.40 35.16
C LEU A 257 7.04 -26.92 35.10
N GLU A 258 8.35 -26.70 35.14
CA GLU A 258 9.03 -25.46 34.82
C GLU A 258 8.72 -25.05 33.39
N GLU A 259 8.40 -23.77 33.16
CA GLU A 259 8.75 -23.10 31.91
C GLU A 259 9.35 -21.73 32.22
N ALA A 260 10.68 -21.72 32.08
CA ALA A 260 11.62 -20.62 31.83
C ALA A 260 11.16 -19.17 32.10
N GLU A 261 11.68 -18.63 33.21
CA GLU A 261 12.05 -17.21 33.27
C GLU A 261 13.18 -16.94 32.25
N GLY A 262 12.95 -15.96 31.37
CA GLY A 262 13.91 -15.55 30.35
C GLY A 262 13.64 -14.13 29.88
N CYS A 263 13.70 -13.16 30.78
CA CYS A 263 13.79 -11.76 30.40
C CYS A 263 14.75 -11.04 31.33
N LEU A 264 15.46 -10.05 30.76
CA LEU A 264 16.62 -9.29 31.24
C LEU A 264 17.95 -9.91 30.73
N THR A 265 18.87 -9.21 30.05
CA THR A 265 19.12 -7.77 30.01
C THR A 265 20.14 -7.41 28.90
N SER A 266 19.89 -6.26 28.24
CA SER A 266 20.83 -5.18 27.81
C SER A 266 22.04 -5.42 26.89
N LEU A 267 22.20 -4.52 25.90
CA LEU A 267 23.43 -3.74 25.53
C LEU A 267 23.17 -2.92 24.24
N PRO A 268 24.02 -1.93 23.87
CA PRO A 268 24.24 -0.63 24.51
C PRO A 268 23.78 0.57 23.64
N HIS A 269 23.75 1.73 24.30
CA HIS A 269 23.73 3.05 23.66
C HIS A 269 24.87 3.23 22.64
N SER A 270 24.55 3.80 21.48
CA SER A 270 25.51 4.60 20.71
C SER A 270 24.83 5.87 20.22
N ARG A 271 25.26 6.98 20.84
CA ARG A 271 25.07 8.34 20.34
C ARG A 271 25.76 8.46 18.98
N GLY A 272 25.01 8.85 17.96
CA GLY A 272 25.54 9.19 16.65
C GLY A 272 24.62 10.19 15.97
N GLY A 273 24.65 11.44 16.42
CA GLY A 273 24.03 12.54 15.67
C GLY A 273 24.81 12.78 14.38
N ARG A 274 24.18 12.50 13.23
CA ARG A 274 24.53 13.14 11.97
C ARG A 274 23.23 13.55 11.30
N SER A 275 23.11 14.86 11.08
CA SER A 275 22.09 15.47 10.23
C SER A 275 22.19 14.84 8.84
N SER A 276 21.19 14.04 8.47
CA SER A 276 21.10 13.44 7.15
C SER A 276 20.29 14.40 6.28
N THR A 277 20.97 15.20 5.46
CA THR A 277 20.32 16.01 4.43
C THR A 277 19.87 15.07 3.32
N THR A 278 18.58 14.72 3.30
CA THR A 278 18.00 13.91 2.23
C THR A 278 17.86 14.78 0.97
N LEU A 279 18.73 14.56 -0.01
CA LEU A 279 18.57 15.10 -1.35
C LEU A 279 17.69 14.15 -2.16
N VAL A 280 16.46 14.56 -2.43
CA VAL A 280 15.57 13.88 -3.36
C VAL A 280 15.81 14.48 -4.75
N TRP A 281 16.33 13.67 -5.66
CA TRP A 281 16.44 14.02 -7.07
C TRP A 281 15.20 13.48 -7.79
N THR A 282 14.46 14.37 -8.43
CA THR A 282 13.42 14.00 -9.39
C THR A 282 14.00 14.17 -10.79
N ASP A 283 14.21 13.06 -11.50
CA ASP A 283 14.58 13.08 -12.90
C ASP A 283 13.40 13.57 -13.73
N LEU A 284 13.57 14.71 -14.39
CA LEU A 284 12.73 15.15 -15.49
C LEU A 284 13.43 14.71 -16.77
N GLY A 285 12.69 13.95 -17.59
CA GLY A 285 13.18 13.23 -18.76
C GLY A 285 14.02 14.08 -19.71
N ALA A 286 15.05 13.44 -20.27
CA ALA A 286 15.86 13.99 -21.32
C ALA A 286 15.13 13.88 -22.66
N SER A 287 14.77 15.02 -23.25
CA SER A 287 14.56 15.17 -24.69
C SER A 287 15.49 16.26 -25.21
N HIS A 288 15.86 16.13 -26.47
CA HIS A 288 16.95 16.82 -27.14
C HIS A 288 17.00 18.35 -26.87
N CYS A 289 18.19 18.81 -26.50
CA CYS A 289 18.64 20.21 -26.51
C CYS A 289 17.73 21.23 -25.77
N THR A 290 17.63 21.14 -24.44
CA THR A 290 17.27 22.30 -23.61
C THR A 290 18.12 22.33 -22.34
N GLN A 291 18.49 23.54 -21.90
CA GLN A 291 19.25 23.75 -20.66
C GLN A 291 18.51 23.12 -19.47
N VAL A 292 19.06 22.03 -18.92
CA VAL A 292 18.55 21.41 -17.69
C VAL A 292 18.92 22.29 -16.49
N LYS A 293 18.03 23.19 -16.10
CA LYS A 293 18.11 23.87 -14.80
C LYS A 293 17.75 22.87 -13.70
N ARG A 294 18.76 22.31 -13.03
CA ARG A 294 18.55 21.44 -11.87
C ARG A 294 18.06 22.27 -10.68
N ARG A 295 16.87 21.95 -10.18
CA ARG A 295 16.30 22.54 -8.97
C ARG A 295 16.37 21.51 -7.85
N ALA A 296 16.91 21.92 -6.71
CA ALA A 296 16.94 21.10 -5.51
C ALA A 296 16.01 21.69 -4.45
N TRP A 297 15.22 20.83 -3.83
CA TRP A 297 14.46 21.13 -2.63
C TRP A 297 15.27 20.69 -1.42
N LEU A 298 15.50 21.62 -0.50
CA LEU A 298 16.24 21.36 0.73
C LEU A 298 15.29 21.51 1.92
N TRP A 299 15.27 20.50 2.78
CA TRP A 299 14.58 20.55 4.05
C TRP A 299 15.42 21.38 5.03
N THR A 300 14.86 22.47 5.55
CA THR A 300 15.57 23.32 6.50
C THR A 300 15.40 22.81 7.94
N PRO A 301 16.36 23.08 8.84
CA PRO A 301 16.26 22.70 10.26
C PRO A 301 15.04 23.32 10.99
N SER A 302 14.45 24.38 10.43
CA SER A 302 13.21 25.01 10.93
C SER A 302 11.92 24.32 10.48
N GLY A 303 11.99 23.23 9.69
CA GLY A 303 10.83 22.45 9.28
C GLY A 303 10.15 22.94 8.00
N GLU A 304 10.78 23.84 7.24
CA GLU A 304 10.22 24.38 5.99
C GLU A 304 11.03 23.94 4.77
N TRP A 305 10.34 23.76 3.63
CA TRP A 305 10.97 23.46 2.34
C TRP A 305 11.47 24.73 1.68
N ALA A 306 12.78 24.84 1.47
CA ALA A 306 13.39 25.95 0.74
C ALA A 306 13.82 25.53 -0.67
N ARG A 307 13.50 26.37 -1.66
CA ARG A 307 13.88 26.17 -3.07
C ARG A 307 15.23 26.83 -3.33
N LYS A 308 16.22 26.07 -3.82
CA LYS A 308 17.52 26.62 -4.22
C LYS A 308 17.84 26.22 -5.66
N GLU A 309 18.13 27.20 -6.52
CA GLU A 309 18.62 26.94 -7.88
C GLU A 309 20.11 26.61 -7.82
N VAL A 310 20.49 25.45 -8.35
CA VAL A 310 21.90 25.03 -8.45
C VAL A 310 22.36 25.40 -9.86
N GLY A 311 23.36 26.29 -9.95
CA GLY A 311 23.80 26.90 -11.21
C GLY A 311 24.16 25.90 -12.32
N ALA A 312 23.89 26.30 -13.56
CA ALA A 312 24.15 25.51 -14.76
C ALA A 312 25.66 25.37 -15.04
N LEU A 313 26.14 24.13 -15.19
CA LEU A 313 27.43 23.85 -15.82
C LEU A 313 27.24 23.94 -17.34
N THR A 314 27.61 25.08 -17.93
CA THR A 314 27.75 25.22 -19.38
C THR A 314 29.11 24.68 -19.81
N GLN A 315 29.13 23.50 -20.42
CA GLN A 315 30.30 23.02 -21.16
C GLN A 315 30.10 23.41 -22.63
N SER A 316 30.80 24.45 -23.07
CA SER A 316 30.79 24.92 -24.45
C SER A 316 31.71 24.03 -25.29
N PHE A 317 31.14 23.13 -26.09
CA PHE A 317 31.86 22.55 -27.23
C PHE A 317 31.67 23.47 -28.42
N CYS A 318 32.66 24.32 -28.71
CA CYS A 318 32.78 24.96 -30.01
C CYS A 318 33.41 23.95 -30.98
N PHE A 319 32.65 23.47 -31.95
CA PHE A 319 33.22 22.93 -33.18
C PHE A 319 33.27 24.08 -34.19
N ASP A 320 34.47 24.55 -34.51
CA ASP A 320 34.72 25.36 -35.71
C ASP A 320 34.77 24.41 -36.91
N ILE A 321 33.76 24.51 -37.79
CA ILE A 321 33.80 24.12 -39.21
C ILE A 321 33.13 25.23 -40.00
#